data_AF-A0A2E9KZZ4-F1
#
_entry.id   AF-A0A2E9KZZ4-F1
#
_cell.length_a   1.000
_cell.length_b   1.000
_cell.length_c   1.000
_cell.angle_alpha   90.00
_cell.angle_beta   90.00
_cell.angle_gamma   90.00
#
_symmetry.space_group_name_H-M   'P 1'
#
loop_
_entity.id
_entity.type
_entity.pdbx_description
1 polymer ?
#
loop_
_entity_poly.entity_id
_entity_poly.type
_entity_poly.pdbx_seq_one_letter_code
_entity_poly.pdbx_strand_id
1 'polypeptide(L)'
;MELLMNSLHSFLGLIVFSSTFLILSCASDQTPAKNDSIKNTADILNEQISILLNAQKATWIDSLVPSTSELASSQSNLNLEPGNSVQHDLTLQNSPTLNFDLLLRFGDEKVGYFELTGLSPSVLSGKNLISLKLVVPEDVCDYLYPIPHIVSLNFLTIEAGFTSDVRQVPVRLNCGMIIN
;
A
#
# COMPACT_ATOMS: atom_id res chain seq x y z
N MET A 1 -25.92 57.79 -58.09
CA MET A 1 -25.66 58.47 -56.81
C MET A 1 -25.71 57.39 -55.77
N GLU A 2 -24.55 57.11 -55.17
CA GLU A 2 -24.40 56.58 -53.80
C GLU A 2 -25.03 55.19 -53.52
N LEU A 3 -24.36 54.19 -53.00
CA LEU A 3 -23.02 53.96 -52.48
C LEU A 3 -22.84 52.45 -52.73
N LEU A 4 -21.79 52.04 -53.43
CA LEU A 4 -20.63 51.52 -52.72
C LEU A 4 -21.06 50.45 -51.70
N MET A 5 -21.26 49.23 -52.21
CA MET A 5 -20.45 48.09 -51.82
C MET A 5 -19.75 48.29 -50.46
N ASN A 6 -20.53 48.20 -49.38
CA ASN A 6 -20.04 48.20 -47.99
C ASN A 6 -21.10 47.68 -47.02
N SER A 7 -21.93 46.73 -47.46
CA SER A 7 -22.88 46.03 -46.59
C SER A 7 -22.95 44.54 -46.92
N LEU A 8 -21.79 43.92 -47.11
CA LEU A 8 -21.67 42.47 -47.22
C LEU A 8 -20.39 41.90 -46.58
N HIS A 9 -19.62 42.73 -45.87
CA HIS A 9 -18.36 42.32 -45.23
C HIS A 9 -18.30 42.63 -43.73
N SER A 10 -19.44 42.83 -43.06
CA SER A 10 -19.48 43.01 -41.61
C SER A 10 -20.52 42.12 -40.91
N PHE A 11 -20.88 40.99 -41.52
CA PHE A 11 -21.73 39.96 -40.91
C PHE A 11 -21.01 38.61 -40.72
N LEU A 12 -19.74 38.53 -41.14
CA LEU A 12 -18.91 37.31 -41.10
C LEU A 12 -17.71 37.41 -40.14
N GLY A 13 -17.60 38.48 -39.33
CA GLY A 13 -16.40 38.75 -38.51
C GLY A 13 -16.56 38.77 -36.98
N LEU A 14 -17.77 38.93 -36.44
CA LEU A 14 -18.07 38.92 -35.01
C LEU A 14 -19.53 38.45 -34.93
N ILE A 15 -19.89 37.26 -34.45
CA ILE A 15 -19.85 36.84 -33.06
C ILE A 15 -19.45 35.35 -33.05
N VAL A 16 -18.14 35.14 -33.10
CA VAL A 16 -17.51 34.11 -32.28
C VAL A 16 -17.72 34.57 -30.82
N PHE A 17 -18.03 33.63 -29.92
CA PHE A 17 -18.38 33.81 -28.50
C PHE A 17 -19.88 33.99 -28.19
N SER A 18 -20.37 33.10 -27.32
CA SER A 18 -21.71 33.09 -26.71
C SER A 18 -22.77 32.34 -27.49
N SER A 19 -22.78 31.02 -27.33
CA SER A 19 -24.00 30.22 -27.11
C SER A 19 -23.57 28.81 -26.70
N THR A 20 -23.17 28.70 -25.43
CA THR A 20 -23.44 27.56 -24.54
C THR A 20 -23.85 26.25 -25.22
N PHE A 21 -22.88 25.56 -25.81
CA PHE A 21 -22.88 24.10 -25.84
C PHE A 21 -22.39 23.63 -24.45
N LEU A 22 -23.24 23.84 -23.43
CA LEU A 22 -23.20 23.03 -22.21
C LEU A 22 -23.84 21.70 -22.57
N ILE A 23 -23.15 20.90 -23.39
CA ILE A 23 -23.31 19.46 -23.27
C ILE A 23 -22.75 19.18 -21.89
N LEU A 24 -23.63 19.01 -20.91
CA LEU A 24 -23.34 18.22 -19.73
C LEU A 24 -22.94 16.84 -20.25
N SER A 25 -21.67 16.70 -20.59
CA SER A 25 -21.00 15.42 -20.53
C SER A 25 -21.16 15.02 -19.08
N CYS A 26 -22.07 14.09 -18.85
CA CYS A 26 -21.95 13.10 -17.79
C CYS A 26 -20.54 12.50 -17.91
N ALA A 27 -19.53 13.19 -17.39
CA ALA A 27 -18.46 12.51 -16.71
C ALA A 27 -19.14 11.96 -15.46
N SER A 28 -19.73 10.77 -15.63
CA SER A 28 -19.78 9.82 -14.54
C SER A 28 -18.37 9.82 -13.99
N ASP A 29 -18.15 10.50 -12.85
CA ASP A 29 -16.97 10.35 -12.00
C ASP A 29 -16.96 8.88 -11.55
N GLN A 30 -16.64 8.00 -12.50
CA GLN A 30 -16.15 6.69 -12.22
C GLN A 30 -14.92 6.97 -11.38
N THR A 31 -14.90 6.35 -10.22
CA THR A 31 -13.85 6.47 -9.21
C THR A 31 -12.94 5.23 -9.33
N PRO A 32 -12.15 5.04 -10.41
CA PRO A 32 -11.11 4.01 -10.43
C PRO A 32 -9.88 4.46 -9.64
N ALA A 33 -9.60 5.78 -9.57
CA ALA A 33 -8.39 6.35 -8.97
C ALA A 33 -8.16 5.99 -7.50
N LYS A 34 -9.23 5.80 -6.70
CA LYS A 34 -9.09 5.47 -5.28
C LYS A 34 -8.74 4.00 -5.03
N ASN A 35 -9.24 3.10 -5.87
CA ASN A 35 -8.99 1.66 -5.72
C ASN A 35 -7.61 1.28 -6.30
N ASP A 36 -7.22 1.92 -7.40
CA ASP A 36 -5.86 1.78 -7.96
C ASP A 36 -4.78 2.31 -7.00
N SER A 37 -5.10 3.35 -6.20
CA SER A 37 -4.18 3.91 -5.20
C SER A 37 -3.85 2.96 -4.05
N ILE A 38 -4.81 2.14 -3.59
CA ILE A 38 -4.58 1.19 -2.47
C ILE A 38 -3.70 0.03 -2.96
N LYS A 39 -4.00 -0.50 -4.15
CA LYS A 39 -3.19 -1.54 -4.78
C LYS A 39 -1.75 -1.09 -4.97
N ASN A 40 -1.56 0.09 -5.54
CA ASN A 40 -0.24 0.69 -5.75
C ASN A 40 0.54 0.86 -4.43
N THR A 41 -0.13 1.17 -3.31
CA THR A 41 0.54 1.32 -2.01
C THR A 41 1.15 0.01 -1.52
N ALA A 42 0.42 -1.10 -1.62
CA ALA A 42 0.91 -2.40 -1.18
C ALA A 42 2.14 -2.84 -1.99
N ASP A 43 2.09 -2.66 -3.31
CA ASP A 43 3.18 -3.00 -4.22
C ASP A 43 4.43 -2.17 -3.93
N ILE A 44 4.28 -0.84 -3.77
CA ILE A 44 5.40 0.05 -3.42
C ILE A 44 6.00 -0.29 -2.06
N LEU A 45 5.18 -0.60 -1.06
CA LEU A 45 5.70 -1.04 0.24
C LEU A 45 6.45 -2.38 0.12
N ASN A 46 5.92 -3.35 -0.64
CA ASN A 46 6.59 -4.63 -0.87
C ASN A 46 7.93 -4.47 -1.63
N GLU A 47 8.07 -3.47 -2.48
CA GLU A 47 9.30 -3.22 -3.23
C GLU A 47 10.35 -2.48 -2.40
N GLN A 48 9.94 -1.46 -1.64
CA GLN A 48 10.86 -0.48 -1.09
C GLN A 48 11.14 -0.63 0.41
N ILE A 49 10.22 -1.24 1.16
CA ILE A 49 10.38 -1.36 2.62
C ILE A 49 11.47 -2.39 2.97
N SER A 50 12.20 -2.14 4.06
CA SER A 50 13.08 -3.14 4.64
C SER A 50 12.52 -3.63 5.97
N ILE A 51 12.34 -4.95 6.09
CA ILE A 51 11.90 -5.61 7.33
C ILE A 51 13.10 -6.30 7.97
N LEU A 52 13.34 -6.02 9.25
CA LEU A 52 14.47 -6.58 9.99
C LEU A 52 14.03 -7.23 11.31
N LEU A 53 14.75 -8.29 11.69
CA LEU A 53 14.66 -8.96 12.97
C LEU A 53 16.08 -9.17 13.51
N ASN A 54 16.45 -8.55 14.63
CA ASN A 54 17.80 -8.67 15.22
C ASN A 54 18.93 -8.46 14.18
N ALA A 55 18.81 -7.45 13.32
CA ALA A 55 19.70 -7.15 12.19
C ALA A 55 19.70 -8.14 11.01
N GLN A 56 18.94 -9.25 11.08
CA GLN A 56 18.63 -10.07 9.90
C GLN A 56 17.60 -9.36 9.04
N LYS A 57 17.90 -9.17 7.75
CA LYS A 57 16.95 -8.63 6.78
C LYS A 57 16.09 -9.75 6.20
N ALA A 58 14.78 -9.51 6.10
CA ALA A 58 13.88 -10.41 5.38
C ALA A 58 14.20 -10.42 3.87
N THR A 59 14.07 -11.57 3.24
CA THR A 59 14.34 -11.74 1.81
C THR A 59 13.03 -11.75 1.03
N TRP A 60 12.96 -11.01 -0.07
CA TRP A 60 11.81 -11.09 -0.96
C TRP A 60 11.87 -12.37 -1.80
N ILE A 61 10.78 -13.12 -1.81
CA ILE A 61 10.60 -14.35 -2.58
C ILE A 61 9.45 -14.12 -3.56
N ASP A 62 9.71 -14.27 -4.86
CA ASP A 62 8.69 -14.16 -5.91
C ASP A 62 8.01 -15.53 -6.14
N SER A 63 7.15 -15.92 -5.20
CA SER A 63 6.41 -17.18 -5.25
C SER A 63 5.03 -17.02 -4.63
N LEU A 64 4.13 -17.97 -4.94
CA LEU A 64 2.78 -17.92 -4.40
C LEU A 64 2.80 -17.98 -2.87
N VAL A 65 2.06 -17.07 -2.24
CA VAL A 65 1.83 -17.13 -0.80
C VAL A 65 1.04 -18.41 -0.49
N PRO A 66 1.46 -19.24 0.48
CA PRO A 66 0.72 -20.42 0.87
C PRO A 66 -0.74 -20.09 1.20
N SER A 67 -1.68 -20.84 0.60
CA SER A 67 -3.12 -20.59 0.78
C SER A 67 -3.57 -21.05 2.16
N THR A 68 -4.11 -20.14 2.97
CA THR A 68 -4.64 -20.45 4.30
C THR A 68 -5.95 -19.69 4.56
N SER A 69 -6.61 -19.97 5.67
CA SER A 69 -7.73 -19.18 6.16
C SER A 69 -7.24 -17.82 6.68
N GLU A 70 -7.97 -16.77 6.33
CA GLU A 70 -7.73 -15.42 6.85
C GLU A 70 -8.38 -15.26 8.23
N LEU A 71 -7.62 -14.75 9.19
CA LEU A 71 -8.13 -14.27 10.46
C LEU A 71 -7.81 -12.78 10.62
N ALA A 72 -8.85 -11.98 10.86
CA ALA A 72 -8.66 -10.60 11.29
C ALA A 72 -7.83 -10.58 12.59
N SER A 73 -6.75 -9.80 12.62
CA SER A 73 -5.98 -9.63 13.84
C SER A 73 -6.64 -8.59 14.75
N SER A 74 -6.48 -8.76 16.07
CA SER A 74 -6.84 -7.75 17.07
C SER A 74 -5.66 -6.83 17.41
N GLN A 75 -4.64 -6.79 16.54
CA GLN A 75 -3.43 -6.00 16.76
C GLN A 75 -3.68 -4.52 16.51
N SER A 76 -2.92 -3.69 17.22
CA SER A 76 -2.94 -2.25 17.03
C SER A 76 -2.45 -1.87 15.63
N ASN A 77 -2.99 -0.79 15.09
CA ASN A 77 -2.55 -0.24 13.81
C ASN A 77 -1.03 0.04 13.80
N LEU A 78 -0.39 -0.31 12.70
CA LEU A 78 1.00 0.03 12.40
C LEU A 78 1.03 1.37 11.64
N ASN A 79 1.63 2.40 12.24
CA ASN A 79 1.81 3.68 11.56
C ASN A 79 3.22 3.77 10.97
N LEU A 80 3.30 4.06 9.68
CA LEU A 80 4.52 4.25 8.91
C LEU A 80 4.65 5.72 8.50
N GLU A 81 5.87 6.23 8.64
CA GLU A 81 6.27 7.57 8.22
C GLU A 81 7.50 7.46 7.31
N PRO A 82 7.54 8.17 6.17
CA PRO A 82 8.70 8.20 5.29
C PRO A 82 9.98 8.63 6.01
N GLY A 83 11.10 7.98 5.69
CA GLY A 83 12.41 8.25 6.30
C GLY A 83 12.59 7.73 7.73
N ASN A 84 11.54 7.22 8.35
CA ASN A 84 11.58 6.72 9.72
C ASN A 84 11.63 5.19 9.76
N SER A 85 12.07 4.68 10.92
CA SER A 85 11.94 3.28 11.26
C SER A 85 11.01 3.10 12.44
N VAL A 86 10.13 2.10 12.36
CA VAL A 86 9.21 1.75 13.44
C VAL A 86 9.50 0.34 13.95
N GLN A 87 9.48 0.18 15.26
CA GLN A 87 9.48 -1.13 15.89
C GLN A 87 8.03 -1.58 16.06
N HIS A 88 7.70 -2.78 15.59
CA HIS A 88 6.35 -3.33 15.67
C HIS A 88 6.37 -4.76 16.19
N ASP A 89 5.59 -5.00 17.25
CA ASP A 89 5.46 -6.33 17.85
C ASP A 89 4.32 -7.10 17.19
N LEU A 90 4.66 -8.23 16.58
CA LEU A 90 3.72 -9.18 16.02
C LEU A 90 3.43 -10.30 17.00
N THR A 91 2.16 -10.54 17.32
CA THR A 91 1.74 -11.69 18.13
C THR A 91 1.45 -12.87 17.22
N LEU A 92 2.20 -13.95 17.37
CA LEU A 92 1.95 -15.20 16.68
C LEU A 92 0.75 -15.93 17.29
N GLN A 93 -0.08 -16.55 16.45
CA GLN A 93 -1.26 -17.29 16.90
C GLN A 93 -0.89 -18.52 17.74
N ASN A 94 0.10 -19.27 17.27
CA ASN A 94 0.66 -20.42 17.97
C ASN A 94 2.12 -20.10 18.32
N SER A 95 2.62 -20.74 19.38
CA SER A 95 4.05 -20.67 19.73
C SER A 95 4.77 -21.75 18.97
N PRO A 96 5.62 -21.40 17.98
CA PRO A 96 6.52 -22.37 17.39
C PRO A 96 7.36 -23.04 18.48
N THR A 97 7.41 -24.36 18.44
CA THR A 97 8.21 -25.22 19.31
C THR A 97 9.51 -25.69 18.65
N LEU A 98 9.56 -25.59 17.32
CA LEU A 98 10.68 -25.88 16.44
C LEU A 98 11.08 -24.62 15.68
N ASN A 99 12.18 -24.73 14.93
CA ASN A 99 12.54 -23.66 14.00
C ASN A 99 11.42 -23.45 12.98
N PHE A 100 11.16 -22.18 12.69
CA PHE A 100 10.04 -21.77 11.86
C PHE A 100 10.45 -20.65 10.90
N ASP A 101 9.65 -20.46 9.86
CA ASP A 101 9.79 -19.34 8.94
C ASP A 101 8.66 -18.34 9.21
N LEU A 102 8.95 -17.05 9.11
CA LEU A 102 7.96 -15.98 9.16
C LEU A 102 7.82 -15.36 7.77
N LEU A 103 6.61 -15.44 7.22
CA LEU A 103 6.27 -14.86 5.93
C LEU A 103 5.45 -13.60 6.16
N LEU A 104 5.79 -12.51 5.47
CA LEU A 104 5.12 -11.21 5.57
C LEU A 104 4.83 -10.62 4.18
N ARG A 105 3.72 -9.91 4.05
CA ARG A 105 3.35 -9.21 2.81
C ARG A 105 2.46 -8.01 3.11
N PHE A 106 2.62 -6.92 2.36
CA PHE A 106 1.61 -5.86 2.29
C PHE A 106 0.51 -6.19 1.26
N GLY A 107 -0.77 -6.06 1.65
CA GLY A 107 -1.94 -6.30 0.81
C GLY A 107 -2.31 -7.77 0.61
N ASP A 108 -3.44 -8.00 -0.07
CA ASP A 108 -4.10 -9.31 -0.19
C ASP A 108 -3.79 -10.04 -1.52
N GLU A 109 -2.77 -9.57 -2.24
CA GLU A 109 -2.31 -10.24 -3.45
C GLU A 109 -1.56 -11.55 -3.14
N LYS A 110 -1.56 -12.49 -4.09
CA LYS A 110 -1.08 -13.88 -3.87
C LYS A 110 0.34 -14.15 -4.35
N VAL A 111 1.04 -13.20 -4.96
CA VAL A 111 2.34 -13.43 -5.63
C VAL A 111 3.46 -12.64 -4.97
N GLY A 112 4.28 -13.33 -4.20
CA GLY A 112 5.46 -12.77 -3.53
C GLY A 112 5.28 -12.52 -2.03
N TYR A 113 6.37 -12.57 -1.28
CA TYR A 113 6.39 -12.30 0.16
C TYR A 113 7.81 -12.06 0.67
N PHE A 114 7.93 -11.37 1.80
CA PHE A 114 9.14 -11.34 2.60
C PHE A 114 9.23 -12.57 3.47
N GLU A 115 10.42 -13.16 3.54
CA GLU A 115 10.68 -14.36 4.32
C GLU A 115 11.85 -14.15 5.30
N LEU A 116 11.62 -14.52 6.54
CA LEU A 116 12.64 -14.72 7.56
C LEU A 116 12.69 -16.22 7.87
N THR A 117 13.72 -16.90 7.37
CA THR A 117 13.84 -18.36 7.46
C THR A 117 14.60 -18.84 8.69
N GLY A 118 14.23 -20.00 9.20
CA GLY A 118 15.00 -20.75 10.20
C GLY A 118 15.06 -20.06 11.56
N LEU A 119 14.03 -19.29 11.91
CA LEU A 119 13.92 -18.60 13.19
C LEU A 119 13.80 -19.61 14.32
N SER A 120 14.66 -19.48 15.33
CA SER A 120 14.54 -20.26 16.58
C SER A 120 13.38 -19.72 17.42
N PRO A 121 12.60 -20.58 18.12
CA PRO A 121 11.61 -20.14 19.12
C PRO A 121 12.14 -19.15 20.16
N SER A 122 13.45 -19.16 20.43
CA SER A 122 14.10 -18.21 21.34
C SER A 122 14.05 -16.76 20.88
N VAL A 123 13.70 -16.48 19.62
CA VAL A 123 13.51 -15.11 19.11
C VAL A 123 12.23 -14.46 19.64
N LEU A 124 11.31 -15.27 20.18
CA LEU A 124 10.04 -14.83 20.70
C LEU A 124 10.21 -14.29 22.13
N SER A 125 9.59 -13.14 22.37
CA SER A 125 9.40 -12.57 23.70
C SER A 125 7.98 -12.82 24.18
N GLY A 126 7.73 -12.76 25.48
CA GLY A 126 6.37 -12.70 26.05
C GLY A 126 5.34 -13.63 25.41
N LYS A 127 5.45 -14.93 25.64
CA LYS A 127 4.52 -15.99 25.20
C LYS A 127 4.26 -16.18 23.71
N ASN A 128 4.58 -15.23 22.79
CA ASN A 128 4.52 -15.37 21.31
C ASN A 128 4.80 -14.09 20.50
N LEU A 129 5.50 -13.11 21.07
CA LEU A 129 5.73 -11.83 20.41
C LEU A 129 7.05 -11.84 19.65
N ILE A 130 7.01 -11.45 18.39
CA ILE A 130 8.20 -11.16 17.59
C ILE A 130 8.26 -9.67 17.29
N SER A 131 9.41 -9.04 17.55
CA SER A 131 9.59 -7.60 17.38
C SER A 131 10.33 -7.31 16.09
N LEU A 132 9.65 -6.70 15.12
CA LEU A 132 10.21 -6.36 13.81
C LEU A 132 10.54 -4.87 13.73
N LYS A 133 11.67 -4.55 13.10
CA LYS A 133 11.99 -3.20 12.69
C LYS A 133 11.62 -3.03 11.22
N LEU A 134 10.70 -2.11 10.93
CA LEU A 134 10.34 -1.74 9.57
C LEU A 134 11.01 -0.40 9.25
N VAL A 135 11.77 -0.36 8.17
CA VAL A 135 12.48 0.84 7.69
C VAL A 135 11.81 1.31 6.42
N VAL A 136 11.31 2.54 6.46
CA VAL A 136 10.57 3.17 5.38
C VAL A 136 11.49 4.18 4.68
N PRO A 137 11.73 4.05 3.37
CA PRO A 137 12.51 5.04 2.61
C PRO A 137 11.88 6.45 2.64
N GLU A 138 12.69 7.48 2.48
CA GLU A 138 12.22 8.88 2.42
C GLU A 138 11.36 9.16 1.18
N ASP A 139 11.69 8.52 0.07
CA ASP A 139 11.09 8.69 -1.25
C ASP A 139 9.88 7.77 -1.51
N VAL A 140 9.46 6.96 -0.53
CA VAL A 140 8.35 6.00 -0.70
C VAL A 140 7.05 6.67 -1.15
N CYS A 141 6.83 7.93 -0.74
CA CYS A 141 5.64 8.68 -1.09
C CYS A 141 5.71 9.35 -2.47
N ASP A 142 6.87 9.42 -3.12
CA ASP A 142 7.02 10.00 -4.46
C ASP A 142 6.27 9.17 -5.52
N TYR A 143 6.01 7.91 -5.22
CA TYR A 143 5.29 6.95 -6.07
C TYR A 143 3.79 6.86 -5.77
N LEU A 144 3.31 7.63 -4.79
CA LEU A 144 1.96 7.52 -4.25
C LEU A 144 1.23 8.87 -4.28
N TYR A 145 -0.10 8.82 -4.28
CA TYR A 145 -0.89 10.04 -4.10
C TYR A 145 -0.64 10.64 -2.70
N PRO A 146 -0.58 11.99 -2.56
CA PRO A 146 -0.23 12.66 -1.30
C PRO A 146 -1.39 12.68 -0.30
N ILE A 147 -1.84 11.50 0.10
CA ILE A 147 -2.91 11.24 1.07
C ILE A 147 -2.45 10.14 2.04
N PRO A 148 -3.09 10.01 3.22
CA PRO A 148 -2.88 8.83 4.05
C PRO A 148 -3.38 7.57 3.34
N HIS A 149 -2.52 6.55 3.26
CA HIS A 149 -2.87 5.24 2.71
C HIS A 149 -3.12 4.24 3.82
N ILE A 150 -4.06 3.33 3.60
CA ILE A 150 -4.37 2.24 4.52
C ILE A 150 -4.30 0.92 3.75
N VAL A 151 -3.40 0.04 4.15
CA VAL A 151 -3.23 -1.31 3.61
C VAL A 151 -3.13 -2.33 4.74
N SER A 152 -3.15 -3.62 4.43
CA SER A 152 -2.89 -4.70 5.39
C SER A 152 -1.41 -5.10 5.36
N LEU A 153 -0.84 -5.44 6.53
CA LEU A 153 0.35 -6.28 6.64
C LEU A 153 -0.13 -7.67 7.07
N ASN A 154 -0.01 -8.60 6.14
CA ASN A 154 -0.40 -9.99 6.29
C ASN A 154 0.83 -10.80 6.69
N PHE A 155 0.70 -11.67 7.69
CA PHE A 155 1.78 -12.55 8.09
C PHE A 155 1.29 -13.93 8.52
N LEU A 156 2.14 -14.93 8.34
CA LEU A 156 1.93 -16.32 8.78
C LEU A 156 3.26 -16.97 9.12
N THR A 157 3.19 -18.07 9.89
CA THR A 157 4.36 -18.88 10.23
C THR A 157 4.30 -20.23 9.54
N ILE A 158 5.46 -20.75 9.15
CA ILE A 158 5.63 -22.12 8.68
C ILE A 158 6.50 -22.87 9.69
N GLU A 159 5.96 -23.91 10.32
CA GLU A 159 6.69 -24.76 11.26
C GLU A 159 6.55 -26.21 10.80
N ALA A 160 7.68 -26.89 10.56
CA ALA A 160 7.71 -28.28 10.11
C ALA A 160 6.80 -28.58 8.88
N GLY A 161 6.67 -27.60 7.96
CA GLY A 161 5.85 -27.71 6.76
C GLY A 161 4.37 -27.37 6.95
N PHE A 162 3.94 -27.03 8.17
CA PHE A 162 2.57 -26.60 8.46
C PHE A 162 2.48 -25.08 8.52
N THR A 163 1.53 -24.52 7.77
CA THR A 163 1.23 -23.07 7.73
C THR A 163 0.21 -22.71 8.80
N SER A 164 0.42 -21.61 9.53
CA SER A 164 -0.62 -21.01 10.37
C SER A 164 -1.70 -20.30 9.54
N ASP A 165 -2.80 -19.91 10.19
CA ASP A 165 -3.73 -18.92 9.62
C ASP A 165 -2.99 -17.60 9.33
N VAL A 166 -3.47 -16.85 8.33
CA VAL A 166 -2.97 -15.50 8.03
C VAL A 166 -3.52 -14.53 9.06
N ARG A 167 -2.63 -13.71 9.62
CA ARG A 167 -2.96 -12.58 10.48
C ARG A 167 -2.77 -11.28 9.73
N GLN A 168 -3.74 -10.37 9.87
CA GLN A 168 -3.74 -9.07 9.18
C GLN A 168 -3.60 -7.92 10.17
N VAL A 169 -2.61 -7.06 10.00
CA VAL A 169 -2.44 -5.81 10.75
C VAL A 169 -2.78 -4.62 9.85
N PRO A 170 -3.69 -3.72 10.24
CA PRO A 170 -3.88 -2.48 9.49
C PRO A 170 -2.64 -1.60 9.55
N VAL A 171 -2.17 -1.17 8.38
CA VAL A 171 -1.01 -0.31 8.20
C VAL A 171 -1.45 1.04 7.65
N ARG A 172 -1.05 2.10 8.31
CA ARG A 172 -1.27 3.47 7.86
C ARG A 172 0.04 4.10 7.44
N LEU A 173 0.19 4.38 6.14
CA LEU A 173 1.32 5.15 5.62
C LEU A 173 0.88 6.61 5.45
N ASN A 174 1.57 7.54 6.11
CA ASN A 174 1.26 8.96 6.00
C ASN A 174 2.07 9.63 4.88
N CYS A 175 1.48 9.73 3.68
CA CYS A 175 2.00 10.53 2.57
C CYS A 175 1.32 11.91 2.44
N GLY A 176 0.52 12.31 3.43
CA GLY A 176 -0.12 13.63 3.40
C GLY A 176 0.93 14.74 3.44
N MET A 177 0.71 15.81 2.66
CA MET A 177 1.57 16.99 2.74
C MET A 177 1.56 17.56 4.16
N ILE A 178 2.74 17.62 4.79
CA ILE A 178 2.93 18.45 5.98
C ILE A 178 2.97 19.90 5.48
N ILE A 179 1.85 20.61 5.61
CA ILE A 179 1.84 22.07 5.42
C ILE A 179 2.57 22.65 6.63
N ASN A 180 3.85 22.96 6.45
CA ASN A 180 4.66 23.73 7.40
C ASN A 180 4.48 25.23 7.16
#